data_AF-A0A2C9GVB4-F1
#
_entry.id   AF-A0A2C9GVB4-F1
#
_cell.length_a   1.000
_cell.length_b   1.000
_cell.length_c   1.000
_cell.angle_alpha   90.00
_cell.angle_beta   90.00
_cell.angle_gamma   90.00
#
_symmetry.space_group_name_H-M   'P 1'
#
loop_
_entity.id
_entity.type
_entity.pdbx_description
1 polymer ?
#
loop_
_entity_poly.entity_id
_entity_poly.type
_entity_poly.pdbx_seq_one_letter_code
_entity_poly.pdbx_strand_id
1 'polypeptide(L)' 'MNFSLPLLLLCALIGLFVNVAVAQSPCASSTKVRCNIHCRSFNKVASCFDGECACIERTTTTPSSA' A
#
# COMPACT_ATOMS: atom_id res chain seq x y z
N MET A 1 33.89 13.72 19.12
CA MET A 1 32.96 14.11 18.03
C MET A 1 31.54 13.77 18.47
N ASN A 2 30.67 14.77 18.59
CA ASN A 2 29.29 14.60 19.09
C ASN A 2 28.40 13.97 18.00
N PHE A 3 28.22 12.65 18.07
CA PHE A 3 27.38 11.87 17.14
C PHE A 3 25.87 11.96 17.43
N SER A 4 25.46 12.64 18.51
CA SER A 4 24.05 12.75 18.90
C SER A 4 23.18 13.48 17.88
N LEU A 5 23.74 14.48 17.21
CA LEU A 5 23.03 15.30 16.22
C LEU A 5 22.70 14.54 14.92
N PRO A 6 23.66 13.84 14.26
CA PRO A 6 23.33 13.03 13.10
C PRO A 6 22.39 11.85 13.44
N LEU A 7 22.49 11.28 14.65
CA LEU A 7 21.62 10.17 15.06
C LEU A 7 20.15 10.58 15.19
N LEU A 8 19.87 11.73 15.80
CA LEU A 8 18.51 12.28 15.93
C LEU A 8 17.89 12.58 14.56
N LEU A 9 18.70 13.12 13.63
CA LEU A 9 18.26 13.47 12.29
C LEU A 9 17.90 12.20 11.47
N LEU A 10 18.66 11.12 11.67
CA LEU A 10 18.40 9.82 11.06
C LEU A 10 17.10 9.20 11.57
N CYS A 11 16.84 9.27 12.89
CA CYS A 11 15.58 8.83 13.48
C CYS A 11 14.37 9.62 12.95
N ALA A 12 14.49 10.95 12.81
CA ALA A 12 13.43 11.80 12.27
C ALA A 12 13.09 11.44 10.82
N LEU A 13 14.11 11.19 9.99
CA LEU A 13 13.92 10.76 8.61
C LEU A 13 13.21 9.40 8.54
N ILE A 14 13.65 8.40 9.30
CA ILE A 14 13.02 7.08 9.35
C ILE A 14 11.54 7.20 9.75
N GLY A 15 11.23 8.01 10.78
CA GLY A 15 9.85 8.25 11.21
C GLY A 15 8.98 8.88 10.12
N LEU A 16 9.54 9.81 9.34
CA LEU A 16 8.83 10.43 8.21
C LEU A 16 8.51 9.41 7.10
N PHE A 17 9.47 8.55 6.75
CA PHE A 17 9.26 7.50 5.73
C PHE A 17 8.23 6.46 6.16
N VAL A 18 8.21 6.08 7.44
CA VAL A 18 7.21 5.16 7.99
C VAL A 18 5.80 5.79 7.89
N ASN A 19 5.64 7.06 8.24
CA ASN A 19 4.35 7.74 8.13
C ASN A 19 3.87 7.87 6.68
N VAL A 20 4.76 8.14 5.73
CA VAL A 20 4.41 8.21 4.31
C VAL A 20 4.00 6.84 3.77
N ALA A 21 4.69 5.78 4.18
CA ALA A 21 4.34 4.41 3.77
C ALA A 21 2.97 3.97 4.30
N VAL A 22 2.61 4.38 5.52
CA VAL A 22 1.29 4.11 6.10
C VAL A 22 0.20 4.94 5.42
N ALA A 23 0.47 6.21 5.12
CA ALA A 23 -0.47 7.08 4.41
C ALA A 23 -0.72 6.64 2.96
N GLN A 24 0.25 5.96 2.33
CA GLN A 24 0.11 5.43 0.97
C GLN A 24 -0.64 4.09 0.91
N SER A 25 -0.85 3.42 2.04
CA SER A 25 -1.62 2.17 2.07
C SER A 25 -3.06 2.43 2.53
N PRO A 26 -4.06 2.45 1.63
CA PRO A 26 -5.47 2.64 2.01
C PRO A 26 -6.03 1.47 2.85
N CYS A 27 -5.26 0.40 3.05
CA CYS A 27 -5.58 -0.72 3.91
C CYS A 27 -4.36 -1.16 4.72
N ALA A 28 -4.61 -1.61 5.96
CA ALA A 28 -3.61 -2.33 6.74
C ALA A 28 -3.08 -3.54 5.96
N SER A 29 -1.78 -3.85 6.08
CA SER A 29 -1.13 -4.91 5.32
C SER A 29 -1.82 -6.28 5.48
N SER A 30 -2.36 -6.57 6.67
CA SER A 30 -3.14 -7.79 6.94
C SER A 30 -4.45 -7.84 6.14
N THR A 31 -5.19 -6.73 6.10
CA THR A 31 -6.43 -6.59 5.34
C THR A 31 -6.19 -6.74 3.84
N LYS A 32 -5.09 -6.19 3.32
CA LYS A 32 -4.69 -6.31 1.91
C LYS A 32 -4.44 -7.76 1.48
N VAL A 33 -3.75 -8.54 2.31
CA VAL A 33 -3.49 -9.96 2.02
C VAL A 33 -4.78 -10.76 1.99
N ARG A 34 -5.65 -10.57 2.99
CA ARG A 34 -6.98 -11.23 3.03
C ARG A 34 -7.84 -10.85 1.83
N CYS A 35 -7.87 -9.57 1.48
CA CYS A 35 -8.58 -9.05 0.32
C CYS A 35 -8.08 -9.69 -0.98
N ASN A 36 -6.76 -9.78 -1.17
CA ASN A 36 -6.16 -10.41 -2.34
C ASN A 36 -6.54 -11.88 -2.48
N ILE A 37 -6.46 -12.66 -1.40
CA ILE A 37 -6.83 -14.08 -1.42
C ILE A 37 -8.32 -14.24 -1.76
N HIS A 38 -9.19 -13.44 -1.12
CA HIS A 38 -10.63 -13.47 -1.35
C HIS A 38 -10.98 -13.12 -2.80
N CYS A 39 -10.52 -11.98 -3.32
CA CYS A 39 -10.83 -11.54 -4.67
C CYS A 39 -10.22 -12.45 -5.74
N ARG A 40 -9.05 -13.05 -5.47
CA ARG A 40 -8.42 -14.03 -6.38
C ARG A 40 -9.30 -15.27 -6.56
N SER A 41 -10.05 -15.70 -5.54
CA SER A 41 -10.99 -16.81 -5.66
C SER A 41 -12.12 -16.54 -6.66
N PHE A 42 -12.43 -15.26 -6.93
CA PHE A 42 -13.44 -14.83 -7.89
C PHE A 42 -12.83 -14.35 -9.22
N ASN A 43 -11.54 -14.60 -9.44
CA ASN A 43 -10.79 -14.10 -10.60
C ASN A 43 -10.82 -12.56 -10.76
N LYS A 44 -10.97 -11.85 -9.64
CA LYS A 44 -11.02 -10.37 -9.56
C LYS A 44 -9.73 -9.82 -8.97
N VAL A 45 -9.51 -8.51 -9.12
CA VAL A 45 -8.40 -7.79 -8.50
C VAL A 45 -8.86 -7.21 -7.17
N ALA A 46 -8.05 -7.39 -6.13
CA ALA A 46 -8.27 -6.73 -4.86
C ALA A 46 -7.90 -5.25 -4.97
N SER A 47 -8.86 -4.38 -4.68
CA SER A 47 -8.66 -2.97 -4.47
C SER A 47 -9.00 -2.61 -3.03
N CYS A 48 -8.33 -1.59 -2.53
CA CYS A 48 -8.54 -1.09 -1.18
C CYS A 48 -8.83 0.40 -1.25
N PHE A 49 -9.99 0.80 -0.76
CA PHE A 49 -10.44 2.19 -0.71
C PHE A 49 -10.99 2.45 0.70
N ASP A 50 -10.51 3.50 1.37
CA ASP A 50 -10.98 3.93 2.70
C ASP A 50 -11.02 2.82 3.78
N GLY A 51 -10.06 1.89 3.76
CA GLY A 51 -9.99 0.76 4.70
C GLY A 51 -10.91 -0.41 4.36
N GLU A 52 -11.73 -0.28 3.32
CA GLU A 52 -12.60 -1.33 2.80
C GLU A 52 -11.96 -2.07 1.62
N CYS A 53 -12.17 -3.38 1.58
CA CYS A 53 -11.74 -4.26 0.50
C CYS A 53 -12.84 -4.35 -0.56
N ALA A 54 -12.50 -4.04 -1.81
CA ALA A 54 -13.38 -4.20 -2.96
C ALA A 54 -12.74 -5.12 -4.00
N CYS A 55 -13.51 -6.06 -4.55
CA CYS A 55 -13.08 -6.90 -5.67
C CYS A 55 -13.53 -6.28 -6.99
N ILE A 56 -12.61 -5.66 -7.72
CA ILE A 56 -12.88 -5.06 -9.03
C ILE A 56 -12.62 -6.08 -10.15
N GLU A 57 -13.38 -5.98 -11.23
CA GLU A 57 -13.09 -6.79 -12.43
C GLU A 57 -11.70 -6.47 -12.97
N ARG A 58 -11.03 -7.49 -13.52
CA ARG A 58 -9.84 -7.24 -14.34
C ARG A 58 -10.31 -6.48 -15.58
N THR A 59 -10.19 -5.16 -15.57
CA THR A 59 -10.16 -4.41 -16.82
C THR A 59 -8.91 -4.87 -17.56
N THR A 60 -9.07 -5.82 -18.45
CA THR A 60 -8.13 -6.04 -19.55
C THR A 60 -8.24 -4.79 -20.41
N THR A 61 -7.56 -3.72 -20.00
CA THR A 61 -7.28 -2.61 -20.89
C THR A 61 -6.29 -3.18 -21.89
N THR A 62 -6.81 -3.81 -22.94
CA THR A 62 -6.07 -3.91 -24.19
C THR A 62 -5.60 -2.49 -24.48
N PRO A 63 -4.29 -2.21 -24.62
CA PRO A 63 -3.88 -0.94 -25.16
C PRO A 63 -4.48 -0.89 -26.57
N SER A 64 -5.57 -0.14 -26.74
CA SER A 64 -6.14 0.15 -28.03
C SER A 64 -5.16 1.10 -28.71
N SER A 65 -4.14 0.54 -29.34
CA SER A 65 -3.33 1.22 -30.34
C SER A 65 -4.26 1.59 -31.49
N ALA A 66 -4.69 2.85 -31.49
CA ALA A 66 -5.23 3.53 -32.67
C ALA A 66 -4.06 3.92 -33.60
#